data_AF-A0AAD9K7Z2-F1
#
_entry.id   AF-A0AAD9K7Z2-F1
#
_cell.length_a   1.000
_cell.length_b   1.000
_cell.length_c   1.000
_cell.angle_alpha   90.00
_cell.angle_beta   90.00
_cell.angle_gamma   90.00
#
_symmetry.space_group_name_H-M   'P 1'
#
loop_
_entity.id
_entity.type
_entity.pdbx_description
1 polymer ?
#
loop_
_entity_poly.entity_id
_entity_poly.type
_entity_poly.pdbx_seq_one_letter_code
_entity_poly.pdbx_strand_id
1 'polypeptide(L)'
;MDVDDFNDVKPVIISSVIVLNVIMNSLVTAAIARYPALREDRTALFMFTLCVSDLAGGCTAMPISAALCSRVTPTVRTYVAYLPKIQMFCYWFFGFNSIHSIAWVALSKMIAIATPFRYEQLLTRNRCYGIIFFNWVVGATLAAVKLPLLTSWNTVTCTFRSPPNNKQASLLIFSTYILVVVIPAITLIIATGFMFVVVLRTHKLINTQAPSIGVEGNNEWVLEKVARGKPLPRGMRSKVRLVVSISAASSHAKLIVAVL
;
A
#
# COMPACT_ATOMS: atom_id res chain seq x y z
N MET A 1 18.72 -32.64 -11.56
CA MET A 1 18.85 -31.46 -10.69
C MET A 1 18.65 -31.98 -9.28
N ASP A 2 19.76 -32.22 -8.60
CA ASP A 2 19.78 -32.97 -7.34
C ASP A 2 19.27 -32.10 -6.19
N VAL A 3 18.73 -32.77 -5.16
CA VAL A 3 18.16 -32.14 -3.97
C VAL A 3 19.16 -31.22 -3.25
N ASP A 4 20.45 -31.45 -3.44
CA ASP A 4 21.54 -30.64 -2.90
C ASP A 4 21.67 -29.28 -3.59
N ASP A 5 21.50 -29.21 -4.91
CA ASP A 5 21.51 -27.95 -5.68
C ASP A 5 20.35 -27.04 -5.24
N PHE A 6 19.17 -27.62 -4.97
CA PHE A 6 18.01 -26.87 -4.47
C PHE A 6 18.18 -26.37 -3.03
N ASN A 7 19.08 -26.96 -2.24
CA ASN A 7 19.35 -26.51 -0.87
C ASN A 7 20.38 -25.37 -0.81
N ASP A 8 21.28 -25.29 -1.78
CA ASP A 8 22.25 -24.18 -1.90
C ASP A 8 21.64 -22.90 -2.49
N VAL A 9 20.62 -23.03 -3.35
CA VAL A 9 19.97 -21.86 -3.99
C VAL A 9 19.03 -21.12 -3.01
N LYS A 10 18.40 -21.82 -2.06
CA LYS A 10 17.47 -21.25 -1.07
C LYS A 10 18.02 -20.07 -0.26
N PRO A 11 19.20 -20.16 0.39
CA PRO A 11 19.74 -19.04 1.17
C PRO A 11 20.09 -17.83 0.30
N VAL A 12 20.52 -18.04 -0.94
CA VAL A 12 20.80 -16.97 -1.91
C VAL A 12 19.51 -16.24 -2.30
N ILE A 13 18.43 -16.98 -2.57
CA ILE A 13 17.11 -16.38 -2.85
C ILE A 13 16.60 -15.60 -1.63
N ILE A 14 16.65 -16.17 -0.42
CA ILE A 14 16.13 -15.50 0.78
C ILE A 14 16.92 -14.23 1.08
N SER A 15 18.26 -14.27 1.01
CA SER A 15 19.11 -13.10 1.25
C SER A 15 18.89 -12.00 0.22
N SER A 16 18.77 -12.36 -1.07
CA SER A 16 18.46 -11.38 -2.13
C SER A 16 17.09 -10.72 -1.94
N VAL A 17 16.06 -11.48 -1.56
CA VAL A 17 14.73 -10.93 -1.25
C VAL A 17 14.79 -9.96 -0.07
N ILE A 18 15.53 -10.28 0.99
CA ILE A 18 15.70 -9.40 2.15
C ILE A 18 16.38 -8.09 1.74
N VAL A 19 17.48 -8.18 0.99
CA VAL A 19 18.24 -6.99 0.54
C VAL A 19 17.36 -6.11 -0.35
N LEU A 20 16.66 -6.70 -1.32
CA LEU A 20 15.74 -5.96 -2.19
C LEU A 20 14.63 -5.29 -1.40
N ASN A 21 14.01 -5.99 -0.44
CA ASN A 21 12.97 -5.43 0.42
C ASN A 21 13.48 -4.21 1.19
N VAL A 22 14.68 -4.29 1.77
CA VAL A 22 15.29 -3.17 2.51
C VAL A 22 15.59 -2.00 1.60
N ILE A 23 16.20 -2.23 0.43
CA ILE A 23 16.55 -1.18 -0.51
C ILE A 23 15.29 -0.47 -1.04
N MET A 24 14.30 -1.24 -1.52
CA MET A 24 13.09 -0.68 -2.13
C MET A 24 12.27 0.14 -1.13
N ASN A 25 12.02 -0.40 0.07
CA ASN A 25 11.23 0.33 1.05
C ASN A 25 11.97 1.52 1.65
N SER A 26 13.31 1.44 1.78
CA SER A 26 14.13 2.59 2.20
C SER A 26 14.09 3.71 1.16
N LEU A 27 14.17 3.36 -0.13
CA LEU A 27 14.11 4.32 -1.22
C LEU A 27 12.76 5.05 -1.27
N VAL A 28 11.65 4.32 -1.16
CA VAL A 28 10.31 4.92 -1.13
C VAL A 28 10.15 5.81 0.11
N THR A 29 10.59 5.35 1.27
CA THR A 29 10.56 6.15 2.51
C THR A 29 11.39 7.43 2.37
N ALA A 30 12.59 7.34 1.79
CA ALA A 30 13.45 8.48 1.53
C ALA A 30 12.83 9.45 0.52
N ALA A 31 12.17 8.95 -0.53
CA ALA A 31 11.46 9.78 -1.50
C ALA A 31 10.32 10.58 -0.84
N ILE A 32 9.49 9.91 -0.03
CA ILE A 32 8.42 10.58 0.73
C ILE A 32 9.02 11.63 1.68
N ALA A 33 10.12 11.34 2.36
CA ALA A 33 10.77 12.31 3.26
C ALA A 33 11.36 13.51 2.50
N ARG A 34 11.98 13.26 1.34
CA ARG A 34 12.71 14.27 0.57
C ARG A 34 11.80 15.23 -0.17
N TYR A 35 10.67 14.77 -0.70
CA TYR A 35 9.80 15.57 -1.56
C TYR A 35 8.58 16.10 -0.79
N PRO A 36 8.50 17.42 -0.48
CA PRO A 36 7.37 18.01 0.23
C PRO A 36 6.04 17.82 -0.52
N ALA A 37 6.08 17.84 -1.86
CA ALA A 37 4.91 17.62 -2.72
C ALA A 37 4.25 16.25 -2.47
N LEU A 38 5.03 15.21 -2.14
CA LEU A 38 4.49 13.91 -1.78
C LEU A 38 3.85 13.92 -0.37
N ARG A 39 4.43 14.65 0.58
CA ARG A 39 3.94 14.73 1.98
C ARG A 39 2.64 15.52 2.16
N GLU A 40 2.28 16.32 1.16
CA GLU A 40 1.01 17.02 1.15
C GLU A 40 -0.16 16.04 0.96
N ASP A 41 0.05 14.98 0.16
CA ASP A 41 -0.94 13.93 -0.07
C ASP A 41 -1.17 13.06 1.19
N ARG A 42 -2.44 12.86 1.54
CA ARG A 42 -2.86 11.97 2.63
C ARG A 42 -2.50 10.52 2.35
N THR A 43 -2.47 10.12 1.08
CA THR A 43 -2.04 8.76 0.69
C THR A 43 -0.58 8.50 1.08
N ALA A 44 0.28 9.52 1.11
CA ALA A 44 1.68 9.36 1.50
C ALA A 44 1.85 8.90 2.96
N LEU A 45 0.89 9.20 3.85
CA LEU A 45 0.90 8.66 5.22
C LEU A 45 0.69 7.14 5.23
N PHE A 46 -0.24 6.64 4.40
CA PHE A 46 -0.49 5.19 4.26
C PHE A 46 0.67 4.48 3.56
N MET A 47 1.28 5.10 2.55
CA MET A 47 2.49 4.59 1.91
C MET A 47 3.68 4.55 2.87
N PHE A 48 3.83 5.57 3.72
CA PHE A 48 4.89 5.60 4.72
C PHE A 48 4.74 4.47 5.74
N THR A 49 3.54 4.26 6.30
CA THR A 49 3.32 3.13 7.23
C THR A 49 3.50 1.77 6.56
N LEU A 50 3.17 1.64 5.27
CA LEU A 50 3.44 0.44 4.47
C LEU A 50 4.94 0.15 4.45
N CYS A 51 5.75 1.11 3.97
CA CYS A 51 7.20 0.95 3.89
C CYS A 51 7.86 0.71 5.25
N VAL A 52 7.40 1.39 6.31
CA VAL A 52 7.90 1.16 7.67
C VAL A 52 7.59 -0.26 8.14
N SER A 53 6.39 -0.79 7.86
CA SER A 53 6.03 -2.16 8.22
C SER A 53 6.84 -3.20 7.43
N ASP A 54 7.08 -2.97 6.13
CA ASP A 54 7.86 -3.88 5.29
C ASP A 54 9.35 -3.83 5.63
N LEU A 55 9.91 -2.67 5.97
CA LEU A 55 11.27 -2.54 6.50
C LEU A 55 11.42 -3.26 7.82
N ALA A 56 10.53 -2.99 8.77
CA ALA A 56 10.61 -3.60 10.08
C ALA A 56 10.44 -5.14 9.99
N GLY A 57 9.50 -5.62 9.18
CA GLY A 57 9.34 -7.05 8.89
C GLY A 57 10.54 -7.68 8.18
N GLY A 58 11.11 -7.00 7.20
CA GLY A 58 12.29 -7.45 6.46
C GLY A 58 13.58 -7.44 7.27
N CYS A 59 13.72 -6.55 8.24
CA CYS A 59 14.88 -6.48 9.13
C CYS A 59 14.77 -7.40 10.36
N THR A 60 13.56 -7.83 10.73
CA THR A 60 13.34 -8.65 11.94
C THR A 60 12.83 -10.05 11.60
N ALA A 61 11.63 -10.17 11.03
CA ALA A 61 10.99 -11.46 10.80
C ALA A 61 11.77 -12.31 9.77
N MET A 62 12.24 -11.71 8.67
CA MET A 62 12.93 -12.47 7.62
C MET A 62 14.32 -12.99 8.06
N PRO A 63 15.20 -12.21 8.71
CA PRO A 63 16.51 -12.72 9.15
C PRO A 63 16.37 -13.75 10.27
N ILE A 64 15.43 -13.58 11.20
CA ILE A 64 15.16 -14.60 12.23
C ILE A 64 14.64 -15.88 11.57
N SER A 65 13.76 -15.78 10.57
CA SER A 65 13.29 -16.96 9.82
C SER A 65 14.44 -17.65 9.09
N ALA A 66 15.34 -16.90 8.45
CA ALA A 66 16.53 -17.44 7.80
C ALA A 66 17.46 -18.14 8.80
N ALA A 67 17.69 -17.53 9.97
CA ALA A 67 18.49 -18.11 11.05
C ALA A 67 17.87 -19.42 11.58
N LEU A 68 16.55 -19.45 11.79
CA LEU A 68 15.83 -20.65 12.25
C LEU A 68 15.82 -21.78 11.20
N CYS A 69 15.82 -21.45 9.90
CA CYS A 69 15.86 -22.40 8.80
C CYS A 69 17.27 -22.90 8.46
N SER A 70 18.32 -22.12 8.77
CA SER A 70 19.70 -22.54 8.54
C SER A 70 20.09 -23.68 9.48
N ARG A 71 20.98 -24.58 9.04
CA ARG A 71 21.52 -25.71 9.85
C ARG A 71 22.44 -25.19 10.96
N VAL A 72 21.94 -24.35 11.85
CA VAL A 72 22.73 -23.85 12.99
C VAL A 72 22.89 -24.99 14.00
N THR A 73 24.13 -25.15 14.46
CA THR A 73 24.57 -26.13 15.46
C THR A 73 23.59 -26.19 16.65
N PRO A 74 23.27 -27.38 17.19
CA PRO A 74 22.31 -27.55 18.28
C PRO A 74 22.54 -26.67 19.51
N THR A 75 23.76 -26.17 19.71
CA THR A 75 24.16 -25.24 20.78
C THR A 75 23.49 -23.86 20.70
N VAL A 76 23.17 -23.35 19.51
CA VAL A 76 22.43 -22.08 19.35
C VAL A 76 20.93 -22.30 19.57
N ARG A 77 20.43 -23.52 19.35
CA ARG A 77 19.00 -23.87 19.50
C ARG A 77 18.49 -23.71 20.93
N THR A 78 19.37 -23.85 21.93
CA THR A 78 19.03 -23.78 23.35
C THR A 78 18.96 -22.34 23.89
N TYR A 79 19.72 -21.40 23.32
CA TYR A 79 19.78 -20.01 23.78
C TYR A 79 18.61 -19.13 23.33
N VAL A 80 17.74 -19.63 22.44
CA VAL A 80 16.73 -18.80 21.76
C VAL A 80 15.35 -19.43 21.69
N ALA A 81 14.88 -20.00 22.81
CA ALA A 81 13.50 -20.43 22.99
C ALA A 81 12.46 -19.33 22.68
N TYR A 82 12.86 -18.05 22.76
CA TYR A 82 12.01 -16.90 22.45
C TYR A 82 12.06 -16.45 20.98
N LEU A 83 13.10 -16.78 20.19
CA LEU A 83 13.20 -16.31 18.80
C LEU A 83 12.04 -16.78 17.91
N PRO A 84 11.57 -18.04 17.98
CA PRO A 84 10.41 -18.46 17.20
C PRO A 84 9.14 -17.67 17.55
N LYS A 85 8.96 -17.32 18.84
CA LYS A 85 7.83 -16.50 19.29
C LYS A 85 7.93 -15.08 18.75
N ILE A 86 9.11 -14.47 18.83
CA ILE A 86 9.39 -13.13 18.29
C ILE A 86 9.20 -13.11 16.77
N GLN A 87 9.76 -14.09 16.06
CA GLN A 87 9.63 -14.23 14.61
C GLN A 87 8.18 -14.32 14.17
N MET A 88 7.39 -15.18 14.83
CA MET A 88 5.96 -15.31 14.54
C MET A 88 5.18 -14.03 14.86
N PHE A 89 5.46 -13.38 15.99
CA PHE A 89 4.84 -12.10 16.33
C PHE A 89 5.13 -11.06 15.24
N CYS A 90 6.40 -10.84 14.91
CA CYS A 90 6.82 -9.89 13.88
C CYS A 90 6.22 -10.22 12.51
N TYR A 91 6.21 -11.49 12.12
CA TYR A 91 5.64 -11.93 10.84
C TYR A 91 4.16 -11.57 10.72
N TRP A 92 3.35 -11.94 11.72
CA TRP A 92 1.92 -11.63 11.71
C TRP A 92 1.64 -10.14 11.88
N PHE A 93 2.38 -9.48 12.75
CA PHE A 93 2.21 -8.05 13.04
C PHE A 93 2.52 -7.17 11.84
N PHE A 94 3.70 -7.33 11.24
CA PHE A 94 4.10 -6.51 10.09
C PHE A 94 3.36 -6.90 8.82
N GLY A 95 3.10 -8.20 8.61
CA GLY A 95 2.31 -8.68 7.47
C GLY A 95 0.87 -8.14 7.49
N PHE A 96 0.22 -8.11 8.66
CA PHE A 96 -1.10 -7.49 8.81
C PHE A 96 -1.08 -6.01 8.43
N ASN A 97 -0.13 -5.26 9.00
CA ASN A 97 0.00 -3.83 8.77
C ASN A 97 0.28 -3.50 7.31
N SER A 98 1.14 -4.27 6.64
CA SER A 98 1.49 -4.10 5.23
C SER A 98 0.25 -4.27 4.33
N ILE A 99 -0.43 -5.41 4.40
CA ILE A 99 -1.60 -5.70 3.55
C ILE A 99 -2.72 -4.66 3.73
N HIS A 100 -2.99 -4.27 4.98
CA HIS A 100 -4.02 -3.26 5.26
C HIS A 100 -3.61 -1.86 4.79
N SER A 101 -2.33 -1.51 4.89
CA SER A 101 -1.83 -0.22 4.40
C SER A 101 -2.00 -0.11 2.89
N ILE A 102 -1.75 -1.20 2.13
CA ILE A 102 -2.01 -1.24 0.68
C ILE A 102 -3.50 -1.03 0.38
N ALA A 103 -4.40 -1.65 1.13
CA ALA A 103 -5.84 -1.44 0.98
C ALA A 103 -6.26 0.02 1.26
N TRP A 104 -5.70 0.64 2.30
CA TRP A 104 -5.94 2.05 2.60
C TRP A 104 -5.36 2.99 1.56
N VAL A 105 -4.20 2.67 0.97
CA VAL A 105 -3.66 3.40 -0.18
C VAL A 105 -4.66 3.40 -1.33
N ALA A 106 -5.17 2.24 -1.74
CA ALA A 106 -6.14 2.13 -2.83
C ALA A 106 -7.45 2.88 -2.52
N LEU A 107 -7.96 2.74 -1.28
CA LEU A 107 -9.18 3.42 -0.86
C LEU A 107 -9.02 4.94 -0.83
N SER A 108 -7.90 5.45 -0.35
CA SER A 108 -7.63 6.89 -0.33
C SER A 108 -7.60 7.49 -1.74
N LYS A 109 -7.00 6.78 -2.71
CA LYS A 109 -7.00 7.18 -4.11
C LYS A 109 -8.40 7.12 -4.72
N MET A 110 -9.19 6.10 -4.39
CA MET A 110 -10.60 6.01 -4.81
C MET A 110 -11.41 7.21 -4.31
N ILE A 111 -11.26 7.61 -3.04
CA ILE A 111 -11.98 8.74 -2.45
C ILE A 111 -11.54 10.06 -3.12
N ALA A 112 -10.24 10.24 -3.38
CA ALA A 112 -9.71 11.41 -4.06
C ALA A 112 -10.32 11.57 -5.46
N ILE A 113 -10.45 10.47 -6.21
CA ILE A 113 -11.03 10.46 -7.56
C ILE A 113 -12.55 10.65 -7.52
N ALA A 114 -13.24 9.98 -6.60
CA ALA A 114 -14.70 10.05 -6.50
C ALA A 114 -15.21 11.43 -6.04
N THR A 115 -14.46 12.09 -5.15
CA THR A 115 -14.92 13.30 -4.46
C THR A 115 -13.81 14.35 -4.33
N PRO A 116 -13.35 14.96 -5.43
CA PRO A 116 -12.19 15.87 -5.42
C PRO A 116 -12.39 17.07 -4.48
N PHE A 117 -13.60 17.63 -4.40
CA PHE A 117 -13.89 18.79 -3.55
C PHE A 117 -14.07 18.46 -2.06
N ARG A 118 -14.27 17.18 -1.72
CA ARG A 118 -14.50 16.73 -0.34
C ARG A 118 -13.38 15.84 0.20
N TYR A 119 -12.36 15.54 -0.60
CA TYR A 119 -11.23 14.70 -0.18
C TYR A 119 -10.59 15.19 1.11
N GLU A 120 -10.28 16.50 1.20
CA GLU A 120 -9.68 17.11 2.40
C GLU A 120 -10.61 17.09 3.63
N GLN A 121 -11.93 17.06 3.42
CA GLN A 121 -12.92 16.99 4.50
C GLN A 121 -13.16 15.54 4.97
N LEU A 122 -13.04 14.57 4.05
CA LEU A 122 -13.24 13.16 4.33
C LEU A 122 -11.99 12.53 4.98
N LEU A 123 -10.81 12.78 4.40
CA LEU A 123 -9.52 12.27 4.86
C LEU A 123 -8.66 13.38 5.46
N THR A 124 -9.03 13.82 6.66
CA THR A 124 -8.19 14.74 7.43
C THR A 124 -6.95 14.00 7.96
N ARG A 125 -5.84 14.72 8.19
CA ARG A 125 -4.62 14.12 8.77
C ARG A 125 -4.88 13.37 10.08
N ASN A 126 -5.71 13.93 10.95
CA ASN A 126 -6.03 13.30 12.24
C ASN A 126 -6.79 11.97 12.06
N ARG A 127 -7.70 11.90 11.08
CA ARG A 127 -8.38 10.64 10.75
C ARG A 127 -7.39 9.62 10.19
N CYS A 128 -6.48 10.02 9.31
CA CYS A 128 -5.42 9.15 8.80
C CYS A 128 -4.55 8.60 9.93
N TYR A 129 -4.09 9.44 10.86
CA TYR A 129 -3.32 8.97 12.02
C TYR A 129 -4.14 8.04 12.92
N GLY A 130 -5.43 8.32 13.12
CA GLY A 130 -6.34 7.43 13.86
C GLY A 130 -6.49 6.06 13.20
N ILE A 131 -6.64 6.02 11.87
CA ILE A 131 -6.72 4.78 11.09
C ILE A 131 -5.41 4.00 11.20
N ILE A 132 -4.26 4.66 11.03
CA ILE A 132 -2.95 4.02 11.17
C ILE A 132 -2.82 3.45 12.58
N PHE A 133 -3.03 4.25 13.62
CA PHE A 133 -2.94 3.79 15.00
C PHE A 133 -3.85 2.57 15.27
N PHE A 134 -5.11 2.64 14.82
CA PHE A 134 -6.04 1.51 14.93
C PHE A 134 -5.51 0.26 14.23
N ASN A 135 -4.97 0.39 13.02
CA ASN A 135 -4.39 -0.72 12.27
C ASN A 135 -3.21 -1.37 13.02
N TRP A 136 -2.34 -0.57 13.60
CA TRP A 136 -1.21 -1.05 14.41
C TRP A 136 -1.69 -1.79 15.66
N VAL A 137 -2.69 -1.25 16.39
CA VAL A 137 -3.27 -1.90 17.58
C VAL A 137 -3.96 -3.22 17.24
N VAL A 138 -4.75 -3.26 16.16
CA VAL A 138 -5.41 -4.49 15.71
C VAL A 138 -4.37 -5.53 15.29
N GLY A 139 -3.34 -5.13 14.53
CA GLY A 139 -2.24 -6.00 14.16
C GLY A 139 -1.51 -6.59 15.37
N ALA A 140 -1.21 -5.76 16.37
CA ALA A 140 -0.55 -6.21 17.61
C ALA A 140 -1.43 -7.19 18.39
N THR A 141 -2.73 -6.91 18.48
CA THR A 141 -3.70 -7.77 19.15
C THR A 141 -3.81 -9.12 18.46
N LEU A 142 -3.93 -9.14 17.13
CA LEU A 142 -4.00 -10.39 16.35
C LEU A 142 -2.71 -11.21 16.45
N ALA A 143 -1.55 -10.55 16.41
CA ALA A 143 -0.27 -11.23 16.59
C ALA A 143 -0.13 -11.81 18.02
N ALA A 144 -0.55 -11.06 19.04
CA ALA A 144 -0.52 -11.50 20.44
C ALA A 144 -1.46 -12.68 20.71
N VAL A 145 -2.68 -12.67 20.17
CA VAL A 145 -3.65 -13.78 20.29
C VAL A 145 -3.09 -15.08 19.68
N LYS A 146 -2.21 -14.99 18.68
CA LYS A 146 -1.57 -16.16 18.07
C LYS A 146 -0.38 -16.71 18.85
N LEU A 147 0.20 -15.96 19.79
CA LEU A 147 1.36 -16.42 20.56
C LEU A 147 1.08 -17.64 21.44
N PRO A 148 -0.05 -17.73 22.20
CA PRO A 148 -0.38 -18.91 23.00
C PRO A 148 -0.64 -20.16 22.14
N LEU A 149 -1.05 -19.99 20.88
CA LEU A 149 -1.22 -21.11 19.96
C LEU A 149 0.12 -21.80 19.65
N LEU A 150 1.28 -21.17 19.93
CA LEU A 150 2.61 -21.75 19.79
C LEU A 150 3.05 -22.56 21.02
N THR A 151 2.54 -22.26 22.22
CA THR A 151 3.00 -22.92 23.45
C THR A 151 2.62 -24.40 23.55
N SER A 152 1.70 -24.90 22.72
CA SER A 152 1.43 -26.35 22.62
C SER A 152 2.29 -27.07 21.57
N TRP A 153 3.17 -26.36 20.85
CA TRP A 153 4.02 -26.92 19.80
C TRP A 153 5.47 -26.95 20.28
N ASN A 154 5.87 -28.07 20.88
CA ASN A 154 7.27 -28.35 21.21
C ASN A 154 8.15 -28.58 19.96
N THR A 155 7.64 -28.29 18.77
CA THR A 155 8.36 -28.42 17.51
C THR A 155 8.75 -27.03 17.02
N VAL A 156 10.04 -26.73 17.12
CA VAL A 156 10.71 -25.67 16.35
C VAL A 156 10.65 -26.09 14.88
N THR A 157 9.49 -25.91 14.25
CA THR A 157 9.25 -26.19 12.84
C THR A 157 9.02 -24.89 12.10
N CYS A 158 9.64 -24.75 10.93
CA CYS A 158 9.45 -23.62 10.01
C CYS A 158 8.07 -23.63 9.32
N THR A 159 7.14 -24.44 9.83
CA THR A 159 5.81 -24.67 9.26
C THR A 159 4.76 -24.54 10.34
N PHE A 160 3.72 -23.76 10.03
CA PHE A 160 2.50 -23.70 10.83
C PHE A 160 1.74 -25.01 10.62
N ARG A 161 1.76 -25.89 11.63
CA ARG A 161 0.92 -27.08 11.63
C ARG A 161 -0.31 -26.78 12.49
N SER A 162 -1.50 -27.04 11.97
CA SER A 162 -2.75 -26.90 12.73
C SER A 162 -2.86 -28.03 13.75
N PRO A 163 -3.34 -27.79 14.99
CA PRO A 163 -3.54 -28.87 15.94
C PRO A 163 -4.65 -29.76 15.38
N PRO A 164 -4.46 -31.08 15.27
CA PRO A 164 -5.55 -31.95 14.92
C PRO A 164 -6.67 -31.80 15.98
N ASN A 165 -7.90 -31.55 15.54
CA ASN A 165 -9.14 -31.52 16.33
C ASN A 165 -9.42 -30.36 17.31
N ASN A 166 -8.75 -29.20 17.23
CA ASN A 166 -9.17 -28.03 18.03
C ASN A 166 -10.10 -27.08 17.24
N LYS A 167 -11.41 -27.13 17.51
CA LYS A 167 -12.42 -26.24 16.89
C LYS A 167 -12.12 -24.76 17.11
N GLN A 168 -11.61 -24.37 18.29
CA GLN A 168 -11.29 -22.97 18.59
C GLN A 168 -10.09 -22.48 17.77
N ALA A 169 -9.05 -23.31 17.62
CA ALA A 169 -7.90 -22.98 16.78
C ALA A 169 -8.31 -22.84 15.30
N SER A 170 -9.18 -23.73 14.82
CA SER A 170 -9.74 -23.66 13.46
C SER A 170 -10.53 -22.36 13.25
N LEU A 171 -11.44 -22.00 14.15
CA LEU A 171 -12.19 -20.74 14.09
C LEU A 171 -11.28 -19.49 14.11
N LEU A 172 -10.22 -19.50 14.93
CA LEU A 172 -9.23 -18.42 14.96
C LEU A 172 -8.46 -18.31 13.63
N ILE A 173 -8.09 -19.43 13.01
CA ILE A 173 -7.41 -19.43 11.70
C ILE A 173 -8.37 -18.88 10.64
N PHE A 174 -9.61 -19.38 10.55
CA PHE A 174 -10.59 -18.90 9.57
C PHE A 174 -10.93 -17.42 9.75
N SER A 175 -11.22 -16.98 10.97
CA SER A 175 -11.51 -15.56 11.26
C SER A 175 -10.33 -14.65 10.92
N THR A 176 -9.10 -15.04 11.27
CA THR A 176 -7.92 -14.26 10.91
C THR A 176 -7.66 -14.26 9.40
N TYR A 177 -7.91 -15.36 8.68
CA TYR A 177 -7.83 -15.37 7.22
C TYR A 177 -8.80 -14.36 6.58
N ILE A 178 -10.05 -14.32 7.06
CA ILE A 178 -11.05 -13.37 6.55
C ILE A 178 -10.59 -11.93 6.81
N LEU A 179 -10.19 -11.62 8.04
CA LEU A 179 -9.77 -10.27 8.42
C LEU A 179 -8.49 -9.83 7.71
N VAL A 180 -7.48 -10.71 7.61
CA VAL A 180 -6.15 -10.36 7.10
C VAL A 180 -6.05 -10.41 5.58
N VAL A 181 -6.79 -11.31 4.93
CA VAL A 181 -6.66 -11.55 3.48
C VAL A 181 -7.91 -11.11 2.74
N VAL A 182 -9.08 -11.61 3.14
CA VAL A 182 -10.32 -11.44 2.35
C VAL A 182 -10.80 -9.98 2.35
N ILE A 183 -10.87 -9.34 3.52
CA ILE A 183 -11.32 -7.94 3.63
C ILE A 183 -10.44 -6.98 2.82
N PRO A 184 -9.11 -6.95 2.98
CA PRO A 184 -8.26 -6.06 2.20
C PRO A 184 -8.26 -6.42 0.71
N ALA A 185 -8.34 -7.70 0.33
CA ALA A 185 -8.47 -8.10 -1.08
C ALA A 185 -9.76 -7.57 -1.71
N ILE A 186 -10.91 -7.71 -1.03
CA ILE A 186 -12.19 -7.16 -1.50
C ILE A 186 -12.10 -5.64 -1.63
N THR A 187 -11.51 -4.97 -0.64
CA THR A 187 -11.33 -3.51 -0.66
C THR A 187 -10.46 -3.09 -1.84
N LEU A 188 -9.38 -3.80 -2.12
CA LEU A 188 -8.51 -3.56 -3.27
C LEU A 188 -9.26 -3.75 -4.58
N ILE A 189 -9.99 -4.85 -4.74
CA ILE A 189 -10.76 -5.14 -5.97
C ILE A 189 -11.79 -4.05 -6.21
N ILE A 190 -12.56 -3.65 -5.19
CA ILE A 190 -13.58 -2.62 -5.30
C ILE A 190 -12.93 -1.26 -5.63
N ALA A 191 -11.91 -0.86 -4.88
CA ALA A 191 -11.27 0.44 -5.05
C ALA A 191 -10.60 0.56 -6.42
N THR A 192 -9.80 -0.43 -6.81
CA THR A 192 -9.10 -0.43 -8.10
C THR A 192 -10.06 -0.56 -9.27
N GLY A 193 -11.08 -1.42 -9.17
CA GLY A 193 -12.12 -1.55 -10.18
C GLY A 193 -12.89 -0.25 -10.42
N PHE A 194 -13.29 0.43 -9.33
CA PHE A 194 -13.93 1.74 -9.43
C PHE A 194 -13.02 2.78 -10.08
N MET A 195 -11.78 2.88 -9.61
CA MET A 195 -10.79 3.83 -10.15
C MET A 195 -10.59 3.60 -11.66
N PHE A 196 -10.44 2.35 -12.09
CA PHE A 196 -10.25 2.01 -13.48
C PHE A 196 -11.44 2.43 -14.35
N VAL A 197 -12.67 2.17 -13.90
CA VAL A 197 -13.88 2.60 -14.63
C VAL A 197 -13.95 4.12 -14.76
N VAL A 198 -13.68 4.86 -13.69
CA VAL A 198 -13.70 6.33 -13.74
C VAL A 198 -12.63 6.87 -14.68
N VAL A 199 -11.40 6.36 -14.60
CA VAL A 199 -10.30 6.79 -15.47
C VAL A 199 -10.62 6.51 -16.94
N LEU A 200 -11.17 5.34 -17.26
CA LEU A 200 -11.58 5.01 -18.63
C LEU A 200 -12.68 5.93 -19.14
N ARG A 201 -13.67 6.28 -18.30
CA ARG A 201 -14.72 7.23 -18.66
C ARG A 201 -14.13 8.61 -18.94
N THR A 202 -13.24 9.09 -18.08
CA THR A 202 -12.55 10.37 -18.25
C THR A 202 -11.73 10.40 -19.54
N HIS A 203 -10.96 9.34 -19.82
CA HIS A 203 -10.16 9.26 -21.03
C HIS A 203 -11.02 9.28 -22.30
N LYS A 204 -12.15 8.56 -22.31
CA LYS A 204 -13.11 8.59 -23.43
C LYS A 204 -13.68 10.00 -23.62
N LEU A 205 -14.10 10.67 -22.56
CA LEU A 205 -14.63 12.04 -22.64
C LEU A 205 -13.60 13.03 -23.19
N ILE A 206 -12.35 12.95 -22.74
CA ILE A 206 -11.25 13.79 -23.25
C ILE A 206 -11.02 13.49 -24.73
N ASN A 207 -10.97 12.23 -25.14
CA ASN A 207 -10.71 11.85 -26.52
C ASN A 207 -11.88 12.18 -27.47
N THR A 208 -13.12 12.16 -26.99
CA THR A 208 -14.29 12.60 -27.78
C THR A 208 -14.38 14.13 -27.86
N GLN A 209 -13.88 14.85 -26.86
CA GLN A 209 -13.85 16.32 -26.88
C GLN A 209 -12.59 16.90 -27.53
N ALA A 210 -11.49 16.17 -27.61
CA ALA A 210 -10.24 16.62 -28.25
C ALA A 210 -10.40 17.02 -29.73
N PRO A 211 -11.18 16.32 -30.59
CA PRO A 211 -11.46 16.76 -31.96
C PRO A 211 -12.25 18.08 -32.03
N SER A 212 -13.08 18.37 -31.01
CA SER A 212 -13.86 19.62 -30.92
C SER A 212 -13.09 20.78 -30.28
N ILE A 213 -11.94 20.49 -29.67
CA ILE A 213 -10.94 21.46 -29.19
C ILE A 213 -9.71 21.44 -30.12
N GLY A 214 -9.88 20.92 -31.35
CA GLY A 214 -9.06 21.26 -32.50
C GLY A 214 -9.25 22.75 -32.80
N VAL A 215 -8.67 23.58 -31.96
CA VAL A 215 -8.48 25.00 -32.19
C VAL A 215 -7.12 25.19 -32.83
N GLU A 216 -7.03 24.71 -34.05
CA GLU A 216 -5.94 25.04 -34.95
C GLU A 216 -6.48 26.18 -35.83
N GLY A 217 -6.29 27.42 -35.34
CA GLY A 217 -6.55 28.63 -36.13
C GLY A 217 -7.31 29.77 -35.46
N ASN A 218 -7.91 29.60 -34.27
CA ASN A 218 -8.83 30.62 -33.73
C ASN A 218 -8.68 30.95 -32.23
N ASN A 219 -7.58 30.58 -31.56
CA ASN A 219 -7.39 30.88 -30.12
C ASN A 219 -6.35 31.95 -29.81
N GLU A 220 -5.50 32.35 -30.76
CA GLU A 220 -4.57 33.47 -30.53
C GLU A 220 -5.33 34.76 -30.21
N TRP A 221 -6.42 35.07 -30.92
CA TRP A 221 -7.23 36.25 -30.64
C TRP A 221 -7.94 36.20 -29.27
N VAL A 222 -8.23 35.00 -28.76
CA VAL A 222 -8.88 34.81 -27.45
C VAL A 222 -7.86 35.02 -26.34
N LEU A 223 -6.67 34.43 -26.46
CA LEU A 223 -5.56 34.65 -25.53
C LEU A 223 -5.10 36.12 -25.53
N GLU A 224 -5.08 36.77 -26.69
CA GLU A 224 -4.77 38.20 -26.84
C GLU A 224 -5.85 39.12 -26.24
N LYS A 225 -7.14 38.72 -26.24
CA LYS A 225 -8.21 39.47 -25.54
C LYS A 225 -8.17 39.29 -24.03
N VAL A 226 -7.78 38.12 -23.54
CA VAL A 226 -7.58 37.85 -22.11
C VAL A 226 -6.37 38.59 -21.57
N ALA A 227 -5.25 38.60 -22.30
CA ALA A 227 -4.06 39.38 -21.97
C ALA A 227 -4.34 40.90 -21.94
N ARG A 228 -5.29 41.37 -22.75
CA ARG A 228 -5.76 42.77 -22.78
C ARG A 228 -6.90 43.08 -21.80
N GLY A 229 -7.23 42.19 -20.87
CA GLY A 229 -8.22 42.43 -19.81
C GLY A 229 -9.66 42.64 -20.28
N LYS A 230 -10.00 42.25 -21.52
CA LYS A 230 -11.36 42.45 -22.07
C LYS A 230 -12.31 41.34 -21.61
N PRO A 231 -13.57 41.65 -21.27
CA PRO A 231 -14.52 40.66 -20.78
C PRO A 231 -14.88 39.62 -21.86
N LEU A 232 -14.71 38.34 -21.53
CA LEU A 232 -15.08 37.21 -22.38
C LEU A 232 -16.62 37.11 -22.59
N PRO A 233 -17.09 36.72 -23.80
CA PRO A 233 -18.50 36.47 -24.08
C PRO A 233 -19.12 35.45 -23.12
N ARG A 234 -20.38 35.66 -22.73
CA ARG A 234 -21.07 34.85 -21.69
C ARG A 234 -21.05 33.33 -21.98
N GLY A 235 -21.11 32.91 -23.25
CA GLY A 235 -21.04 31.50 -23.65
C GLY A 235 -19.65 30.84 -23.56
N MET A 236 -18.58 31.62 -23.43
CA MET A 236 -17.19 31.13 -23.43
C MET A 236 -16.62 31.00 -22.01
N ARG A 237 -17.24 31.66 -21.02
CA ARG A 237 -16.86 31.56 -19.61
C ARG A 237 -17.03 30.15 -19.04
N SER A 238 -18.04 29.40 -19.48
CA SER A 238 -18.23 28.00 -19.07
C SER A 238 -17.14 27.10 -19.65
N LYS A 239 -16.78 27.30 -20.92
CA LYS A 239 -15.70 26.54 -21.60
C LYS A 239 -14.33 26.84 -21.01
N VAL A 240 -14.00 28.09 -20.74
CA VAL A 240 -12.73 28.46 -20.07
C VAL A 240 -12.69 27.92 -18.64
N ARG A 241 -13.79 27.98 -17.89
CA ARG A 241 -13.87 27.39 -16.54
C ARG A 241 -13.74 25.86 -16.57
N LEU A 242 -14.27 25.20 -17.60
CA LEU A 242 -14.11 23.76 -17.82
C LEU A 242 -12.66 23.41 -18.19
N VAL A 243 -12.03 24.16 -19.09
CA VAL A 243 -10.62 23.96 -19.49
C VAL A 243 -9.66 24.21 -18.33
N VAL A 244 -9.92 25.22 -17.49
CA VAL A 244 -9.13 25.44 -16.26
C VAL A 244 -9.35 24.33 -15.24
N SER A 245 -10.58 23.80 -15.11
CA SER A 245 -10.87 22.67 -14.22
C SER A 245 -10.24 21.36 -14.72
N ILE A 246 -10.21 21.15 -16.04
CA ILE A 246 -9.58 19.99 -16.71
C ILE A 246 -8.05 20.13 -16.68
N SER A 247 -7.50 21.35 -16.81
CA SER A 247 -6.07 21.63 -16.69
C SER A 247 -5.58 21.48 -15.25
N ALA A 248 -6.38 21.85 -14.25
CA ALA A 248 -6.11 21.56 -12.84
C ALA A 248 -6.14 20.04 -12.59
N ALA A 249 -7.16 19.33 -13.07
CA ALA A 249 -7.25 17.86 -12.98
C ALA A 249 -6.09 17.15 -13.74
N SER A 250 -5.66 17.69 -14.87
CA SER A 250 -4.53 17.21 -15.67
C SER A 250 -3.19 17.48 -14.98
N SER A 251 -3.04 18.58 -14.26
CA SER A 251 -1.83 18.88 -13.49
C SER A 251 -1.68 17.91 -12.31
N HIS A 252 -2.79 17.56 -11.64
CA HIS A 252 -2.79 16.51 -10.63
C HIS A 252 -2.55 15.11 -11.23
N ALA A 253 -3.06 14.82 -12.44
CA ALA A 253 -2.81 13.54 -13.11
C ALA A 253 -1.36 13.42 -13.65
N LYS A 254 -0.77 14.50 -14.16
CA LYS A 254 0.64 14.54 -14.59
C LYS A 254 1.60 14.40 -13.42
N LEU A 255 1.26 14.92 -12.25
CA LEU A 255 2.04 14.70 -11.03
C LEU A 255 1.98 13.23 -10.56
N ILE A 256 0.87 12.52 -10.81
CA ILE A 256 0.71 11.11 -10.47
C ILE A 256 1.43 10.19 -11.47
N VAL A 257 1.46 10.55 -12.75
CA VAL A 257 2.20 9.78 -13.79
C VAL A 257 3.71 10.05 -13.76
N ALA A 258 4.15 11.20 -13.23
CA ALA A 258 5.58 11.46 -13.01
C ALA A 258 6.16 10.77 -11.76
N VAL A 259 5.31 10.12 -10.94
CA VAL A 259 5.69 9.44 -9.68
C VAL A 259 5.46 7.91 -9.74
N LEU A 260 4.93 7.41 -10.86
CA LEU A 260 4.91 5.98 -11.21
C LEU A 260 6.00 5.67 -12.23
#